data_AF-A0A0J9X7Y4-F1
#
_entry.id   AF-A0A0J9X7Y4-F1
#
_cell.length_a   1.000
_cell.length_b   1.000
_cell.length_c   1.000
_cell.angle_alpha   90.00
_cell.angle_beta   90.00
_cell.angle_gamma   90.00
#
_symmetry.space_group_name_H-M   'P 1'
#
loop_
_entity.id
_entity.type
_entity.pdbx_description
1 polymer ?
#
loop_
_entity_poly.entity_id
_entity_poly.type
_entity_poly.pdbx_seq_one_letter_code
_entity_poly.pdbx_strand_id
1 'polypeptide(L)'
;MKFFPWFKAAPAPSFEKELSEISKKVLEREQRQINYTIQYKHLSSKFTLYSVTIYLVFIAYAVVARSTGLYTVTAVVGLPALIYLVRRIISLWFNKLISNNAEYIESLKTQQRQKIEDLKERTNFYKTKALLDRFDSENQQHELELEQQAQRERELQELHEAQQAQELQQQLQTQFQQHRTFVQPQSQPQFQPTWFDRLLDKIIVSGDDNNNRYALICANCKSHNGLAGPGELPEQVIYICPHCGNKNGSFFTETESSAATSSGLDRPTTAVERQKLGEEPAAEKQAAITAEPQPAKEEKDEKDEKDEKDEKRE
;
A
#
# COMPACT_ATOMS: atom_id res chain seq x y z
N MET A 1 22.60 43.70 34.37
CA MET A 1 22.41 42.24 34.54
C MET A 1 22.72 41.57 33.21
N LYS A 2 23.32 40.37 33.19
CA LYS A 2 23.49 39.54 31.98
C LYS A 2 23.04 38.13 32.33
N PHE A 3 21.92 37.67 31.77
CA PHE A 3 21.34 36.37 32.10
C PHE A 3 21.87 35.25 31.19
N PHE A 4 22.09 34.10 31.82
CA PHE A 4 22.55 32.79 31.34
C PHE A 4 22.29 32.41 29.86
N PRO A 5 23.34 32.03 29.10
CA PRO A 5 23.23 31.26 27.86
C PRO A 5 23.42 29.75 28.14
N TRP A 6 22.45 29.08 28.78
CA TRP A 6 22.58 27.67 29.21
C TRP A 6 21.79 26.63 28.38
N PHE A 7 21.23 27.01 27.23
CA PHE A 7 20.73 26.04 26.24
C PHE A 7 21.42 26.21 24.89
N LYS A 8 22.67 25.73 24.81
CA LYS A 8 23.27 25.35 23.53
C LYS A 8 22.62 24.04 23.07
N ALA A 9 21.43 24.15 22.47
CA ALA A 9 20.88 23.06 21.67
C ALA A 9 21.88 22.68 20.57
N ALA A 10 22.05 21.38 20.32
CA ALA A 10 22.92 20.93 19.23
C ALA A 10 22.35 21.40 17.88
N PRO A 11 23.20 21.76 16.89
CA PRO A 11 22.73 22.36 15.65
C PRO A 11 21.95 21.34 14.80
N ALA A 12 20.62 21.42 14.85
CA ALA A 12 19.69 20.69 13.99
C ALA A 12 20.10 20.62 12.50
N PRO A 13 20.57 21.71 11.83
CA PRO A 13 20.96 21.65 10.42
C PRO A 13 22.25 20.87 10.11
N SER A 14 22.94 20.28 11.10
CA SER A 14 23.96 19.24 10.86
C SER A 14 23.30 17.88 10.73
N PHE A 15 22.52 17.47 11.75
CA PHE A 15 21.87 16.16 11.80
C PHE A 15 20.88 15.94 10.66
N GLU A 16 20.13 16.96 10.23
CA GLU A 16 19.23 16.84 9.07
C GLU A 16 19.99 16.52 7.77
N LYS A 17 21.19 17.08 7.60
CA LYS A 17 22.08 16.78 6.47
C LYS A 17 22.69 15.38 6.59
N GLU A 18 23.16 15.00 7.78
CA GLU A 18 23.69 13.67 8.03
C GLU A 18 22.63 12.57 7.83
N LEU A 19 21.40 12.75 8.31
CA LEU A 19 20.30 11.80 8.13
C LEU A 19 19.83 11.72 6.67
N SER A 20 19.77 12.85 5.95
CA SER A 20 19.42 12.85 4.52
C SER A 20 20.55 12.32 3.63
N GLU A 21 21.80 12.47 4.03
CA GLU A 21 22.95 11.82 3.38
C GLU A 21 22.92 10.30 3.59
N ILE A 22 22.61 9.83 4.82
CA ILE A 22 22.46 8.40 5.11
C ILE A 22 21.26 7.81 4.35
N SER A 23 20.10 8.47 4.33
CA SER A 23 18.93 7.96 3.60
C SER A 23 19.16 7.93 2.08
N LYS A 24 19.84 8.94 1.53
CA LYS A 24 20.30 8.95 0.13
C LYS A 24 21.27 7.80 -0.17
N LYS A 25 22.25 7.55 0.71
CA LYS A 25 23.18 6.41 0.58
C LYS A 25 22.47 5.06 0.64
N VAL A 26 21.46 4.90 1.49
CA VAL A 26 20.62 3.69 1.54
C VAL A 26 19.86 3.52 0.23
N LEU A 27 19.11 4.54 -0.22
CA LEU A 27 18.30 4.49 -1.44
C LEU A 27 19.15 4.17 -2.69
N GLU A 28 20.30 4.84 -2.84
CA GLU A 28 21.22 4.60 -3.97
C GLU A 28 21.76 3.15 -3.97
N ARG A 29 22.06 2.60 -2.79
CA ARG A 29 22.56 1.22 -2.64
C ARG A 29 21.47 0.18 -2.87
N GLU A 30 20.24 0.41 -2.41
CA GLU A 30 19.10 -0.47 -2.68
C GLU A 30 18.76 -0.49 -4.18
N GLN A 31 18.69 0.68 -4.83
CA GLN A 31 18.48 0.77 -6.28
C GLN A 31 19.60 0.07 -7.06
N ARG A 32 20.86 0.23 -6.62
CA ARG A 32 22.01 -0.47 -7.22
C ARG A 32 21.95 -1.99 -6.99
N GLN A 33 21.47 -2.48 -5.85
CA GLN A 33 21.27 -3.91 -5.57
C GLN A 33 20.16 -4.52 -6.44
N ILE A 34 19.04 -3.81 -6.64
CA ILE A 34 17.97 -4.22 -7.56
C ILE A 34 18.54 -4.34 -8.98
N ASN A 35 19.28 -3.34 -9.44
CA ASN A 35 19.93 -3.35 -10.75
C ASN A 35 20.89 -4.53 -10.92
N TYR A 36 21.78 -4.79 -9.96
CA TYR A 36 22.67 -5.97 -10.01
C TYR A 36 21.88 -7.29 -10.03
N THR A 37 20.79 -7.40 -9.28
CA THR A 37 19.94 -8.61 -9.25
C THR A 37 19.27 -8.87 -10.61
N ILE A 38 18.80 -7.82 -11.28
CA ILE A 38 18.21 -7.91 -12.62
C ILE A 38 19.30 -8.27 -13.65
N GLN A 39 20.44 -7.58 -13.63
CA GLN A 39 21.54 -7.85 -14.56
C GLN A 39 22.10 -9.26 -14.40
N TYR A 40 22.23 -9.76 -13.16
CA TYR A 40 22.62 -11.15 -12.89
C TYR A 40 21.64 -12.16 -13.49
N LYS A 41 20.32 -11.97 -13.28
CA LYS A 41 19.28 -12.84 -13.88
C LYS A 41 19.35 -12.82 -15.40
N HIS A 42 19.50 -11.65 -16.02
CA HIS A 42 19.61 -11.52 -17.47
C HIS A 42 20.89 -12.14 -18.03
N LEU A 43 22.05 -11.91 -17.40
CA LEU A 43 23.34 -12.45 -17.83
C LEU A 43 23.40 -13.98 -17.67
N SER A 44 22.94 -14.49 -16.53
CA SER A 44 22.87 -15.93 -16.25
C SER A 44 21.90 -16.64 -17.21
N SER A 45 20.73 -16.05 -17.48
CA SER A 45 19.77 -16.55 -18.46
C SER A 45 20.39 -16.60 -19.87
N LYS A 46 20.94 -15.48 -20.36
CA LYS A 46 21.63 -15.40 -21.66
C LYS A 46 22.77 -16.41 -21.78
N PHE A 47 23.65 -16.51 -20.78
CA PHE A 47 24.72 -17.50 -20.74
C PHE A 47 24.19 -18.92 -20.89
N THR A 48 23.14 -19.27 -20.13
CA THR A 48 22.56 -20.62 -20.21
C THR A 48 21.93 -20.90 -21.58
N LEU A 49 21.22 -19.94 -22.17
CA LEU A 49 20.65 -20.05 -23.51
C LEU A 49 21.75 -20.28 -24.56
N TYR A 50 22.80 -19.45 -24.61
CA TYR A 50 23.89 -19.61 -25.56
C TYR A 50 24.67 -20.91 -25.34
N SER A 51 24.93 -21.31 -24.09
CA SER A 51 25.64 -22.56 -23.81
C SER A 51 24.85 -23.80 -24.25
N VAL A 52 23.52 -23.76 -24.13
CA VAL A 52 22.63 -24.84 -24.59
C VAL A 52 22.51 -24.86 -26.12
N THR A 53 22.38 -23.72 -26.79
CA THR A 53 22.33 -23.72 -28.26
C THR A 53 23.64 -24.19 -28.89
N ILE A 54 24.79 -23.77 -28.34
CA ILE A 54 26.11 -24.28 -28.77
C ILE A 54 26.23 -25.79 -28.53
N TYR A 55 25.77 -26.30 -27.39
CA TYR A 55 25.79 -27.73 -27.09
C TYR A 55 24.88 -28.55 -28.02
N LEU A 56 23.69 -28.05 -28.37
CA LEU A 56 22.79 -28.69 -29.35
C LEU A 56 23.39 -28.69 -30.76
N VAL A 57 24.03 -27.60 -31.18
CA VAL A 57 24.76 -27.53 -32.47
C VAL A 57 25.93 -28.51 -32.48
N PHE A 58 26.67 -28.65 -31.37
CA PHE A 58 27.76 -29.62 -31.23
C PHE A 58 27.26 -31.08 -31.35
N ILE A 59 26.15 -31.43 -30.70
CA ILE A 59 25.52 -32.75 -30.87
C ILE A 59 25.09 -32.97 -32.32
N ALA A 60 24.39 -32.02 -32.93
CA ALA A 60 23.92 -32.14 -34.31
C ALA A 60 25.08 -32.35 -35.29
N TYR A 61 26.19 -31.62 -35.11
CA TYR A 61 27.41 -31.81 -35.88
C TYR A 61 28.02 -33.21 -35.68
N ALA A 62 28.15 -33.68 -34.44
CA ALA A 62 28.69 -35.01 -34.15
C ALA A 62 27.85 -36.16 -34.76
N VAL A 63 26.52 -36.01 -34.76
CA VAL A 63 25.58 -36.96 -35.40
C VAL A 63 25.74 -36.96 -36.92
N VAL A 64 25.79 -35.78 -37.55
CA VAL A 64 25.97 -35.64 -39.02
C VAL A 64 27.33 -36.18 -39.46
N ALA A 65 28.39 -35.89 -38.71
CA ALA A 65 29.75 -36.35 -38.99
C ALA A 65 29.96 -37.84 -38.69
N ARG A 66 29.01 -38.53 -38.04
CA ARG A 66 29.13 -39.92 -37.54
C ARG A 66 30.43 -40.18 -36.75
N SER A 67 30.93 -39.17 -36.04
CA SER A 67 32.25 -39.19 -35.42
C SER A 67 32.26 -39.94 -34.08
N THR A 68 32.24 -41.28 -34.13
CA THR A 68 32.19 -42.19 -32.96
C THR A 68 33.51 -42.35 -32.19
N GLY A 69 34.40 -41.35 -32.25
CA GLY A 69 35.68 -41.38 -31.53
C GLY A 69 35.51 -41.13 -30.02
N LEU A 70 36.43 -41.67 -29.20
CA LEU A 70 36.41 -41.49 -27.74
C LEU A 70 36.26 -40.01 -27.32
N TYR A 71 36.92 -39.11 -28.04
CA TYR A 71 36.88 -37.66 -27.82
C TYR A 71 35.50 -37.02 -27.95
N THR A 72 34.62 -37.53 -28.82
CA THR A 72 33.27 -36.95 -28.97
C THR A 72 32.36 -37.43 -27.84
N VAL A 73 32.50 -38.69 -27.39
CA VAL A 73 31.80 -39.22 -26.22
C VAL A 73 32.22 -38.47 -24.95
N THR A 74 33.52 -38.25 -24.74
CA THR A 74 33.99 -37.47 -23.58
C THR A 74 33.58 -36.00 -23.65
N ALA A 75 33.50 -35.40 -24.84
CA ALA A 75 32.98 -34.04 -25.01
C ALA A 75 31.46 -33.96 -24.72
N VAL A 76 30.65 -34.88 -25.24
CA VAL A 76 29.19 -34.91 -25.00
C VAL A 76 28.87 -35.05 -23.50
N VAL A 77 29.62 -35.85 -22.75
CA VAL A 77 29.41 -36.00 -21.29
C VAL A 77 30.05 -34.85 -20.50
N GLY A 78 31.24 -34.38 -20.90
CA GLY A 78 32.02 -33.39 -20.16
C GLY A 78 31.52 -31.94 -20.32
N LEU A 79 31.00 -31.56 -21.48
CA LEU A 79 30.59 -30.19 -21.77
C LEU A 79 29.38 -29.75 -20.91
N PRO A 80 28.31 -30.57 -20.71
CA PRO A 80 27.24 -30.26 -19.75
C PRO A 80 27.73 -30.15 -18.30
N ALA A 81 28.66 -31.02 -17.88
CA ALA A 81 29.24 -30.98 -16.54
C ALA A 81 30.04 -29.68 -16.33
N LEU A 82 30.81 -29.24 -17.34
CA LEU A 82 31.54 -27.98 -17.32
C LEU A 82 30.60 -26.76 -17.29
N ILE A 83 29.53 -26.75 -18.10
CA ILE A 83 28.49 -25.70 -18.05
C ILE A 83 27.86 -25.64 -16.65
N TYR A 84 27.54 -26.78 -16.05
CA TYR A 84 27.00 -26.85 -14.69
C TYR A 84 27.97 -26.29 -13.64
N LEU A 85 29.26 -26.66 -13.72
CA LEU A 85 30.29 -26.16 -12.80
C LEU A 85 30.48 -24.64 -12.94
N VAL A 86 30.58 -24.12 -14.16
CA VAL A 86 30.69 -22.67 -14.42
C VAL A 86 29.44 -21.94 -13.90
N ARG A 87 28.23 -22.45 -14.17
CA ARG A 87 26.98 -21.88 -13.64
C ARG A 87 26.94 -21.90 -12.10
N ARG A 88 27.45 -22.96 -11.47
CA ARG A 88 27.52 -23.11 -10.01
C ARG A 88 28.51 -22.12 -9.39
N ILE A 89 29.70 -21.94 -9.99
CA ILE A 89 30.69 -20.95 -9.55
C ILE A 89 30.14 -19.53 -9.67
N ILE A 90 29.56 -19.19 -10.83
CA ILE A 90 28.90 -17.89 -11.07
C ILE A 90 27.81 -17.64 -10.02
N SER A 91 26.90 -18.60 -9.80
CA SER A 91 25.81 -18.48 -8.82
C SER A 91 26.34 -18.29 -7.39
N LEU A 92 27.33 -19.07 -6.95
CA LEU A 92 27.91 -18.95 -5.61
C LEU A 92 28.61 -17.59 -5.41
N TRP A 93 29.35 -17.12 -6.39
CA TRP A 93 30.05 -15.83 -6.31
C TRP A 93 29.07 -14.65 -6.28
N PHE A 94 28.08 -14.62 -7.18
CA PHE A 94 27.07 -13.55 -7.19
C PHE A 94 26.17 -13.59 -5.94
N ASN A 95 25.76 -14.77 -5.46
CA ASN A 95 24.97 -14.88 -4.24
C ASN A 95 25.74 -14.34 -3.02
N LYS A 96 27.03 -14.65 -2.90
CA LYS A 96 27.89 -14.11 -1.83
C LYS A 96 28.13 -12.61 -1.98
N LEU A 97 28.28 -12.09 -3.20
CA LEU A 97 28.37 -10.66 -3.44
C LEU A 97 27.07 -9.93 -3.03
N ILE A 98 25.90 -10.55 -3.28
CA ILE A 98 24.60 -10.01 -2.90
C ILE A 98 24.41 -10.04 -1.38
N SER A 99 24.76 -11.13 -0.67
CA SER A 99 24.64 -11.20 0.79
C SER A 99 25.52 -10.15 1.48
N ASN A 100 26.79 -10.03 1.07
CA ASN A 100 27.71 -9.03 1.63
C ASN A 100 27.20 -7.58 1.42
N ASN A 101 26.52 -7.29 0.31
CA ASN A 101 25.92 -5.97 0.08
C ASN A 101 24.64 -5.76 0.92
N ALA A 102 23.84 -6.80 1.14
CA ALA A 102 22.64 -6.74 1.98
C ALA A 102 23.01 -6.47 3.45
N GLU A 103 23.98 -7.21 4.00
CA GLU A 103 24.56 -7.00 5.34
C GLU A 103 25.09 -5.55 5.50
N TYR A 104 25.76 -5.02 4.47
CA TYR A 104 26.24 -3.63 4.48
C TYR A 104 25.10 -2.60 4.53
N ILE A 105 24.03 -2.79 3.76
CA ILE A 105 22.84 -1.91 3.81
C ILE A 105 22.12 -2.01 5.17
N GLU A 106 22.03 -3.20 5.76
CA GLU A 106 21.49 -3.37 7.11
C GLU A 106 22.34 -2.66 8.18
N SER A 107 23.66 -2.64 8.02
CA SER A 107 24.55 -1.85 8.89
C SER A 107 24.27 -0.35 8.80
N LEU A 108 24.06 0.19 7.59
CA LEU A 108 23.70 1.60 7.39
C LEU A 108 22.32 1.94 8.00
N LYS A 109 21.32 1.07 7.81
CA LYS A 109 20.00 1.21 8.46
C LYS A 109 20.10 1.13 9.98
N THR A 110 21.04 0.36 10.51
CA THR A 110 21.30 0.28 11.96
C THR A 110 21.97 1.54 12.49
N GLN A 111 22.95 2.10 11.78
CA GLN A 111 23.52 3.42 12.11
C GLN A 111 22.44 4.53 12.09
N GLN A 112 21.53 4.50 11.11
CA GLN A 112 20.40 5.44 11.05
C GLN A 112 19.49 5.32 12.28
N ARG A 113 19.11 4.09 12.69
CA ARG A 113 18.32 3.85 13.91
C ARG A 113 19.04 4.36 15.16
N GLN A 114 20.32 4.01 15.34
CA GLN A 114 21.13 4.46 16.47
C GLN A 114 21.24 5.98 16.54
N LYS A 115 21.37 6.70 15.41
CA LYS A 115 21.38 8.17 15.39
C LYS A 115 20.02 8.79 15.73
N ILE A 116 18.93 8.12 15.38
CA ILE A 116 17.58 8.52 15.80
C ILE A 116 17.38 8.28 17.32
N GLU A 117 17.99 7.23 17.87
CA GLU A 117 17.96 6.93 19.31
C GLU A 117 18.84 7.90 20.13
N ASP A 118 20.08 8.17 19.70
CA ASP A 118 20.95 9.25 20.19
C ASP A 118 20.17 10.58 20.31
N LEU A 119 19.41 10.91 19.26
CA LEU A 119 18.62 12.15 19.20
C LEU A 119 17.44 12.13 20.16
N LYS A 120 16.68 11.03 20.25
CA LYS A 120 15.56 10.88 21.19
C LYS A 120 16.01 10.91 22.66
N GLU A 121 17.18 10.36 22.98
CA GLU A 121 17.74 10.44 24.32
C GLU A 121 18.15 11.88 24.66
N ARG A 122 18.95 12.53 23.81
CA ARG A 122 19.44 13.90 24.02
C ARG A 122 18.31 14.93 24.11
N THR A 123 17.26 14.77 23.31
CA THR A 123 16.04 15.60 23.37
C THR A 123 15.09 15.23 24.51
N ASN A 124 15.40 14.19 25.29
CA ASN A 124 14.52 13.60 26.30
C ASN A 124 13.13 13.18 25.77
N PHE A 125 13.02 12.93 24.46
CA PHE A 125 11.79 12.65 23.73
C PHE A 125 10.93 11.58 24.41
N TYR A 126 11.53 10.48 24.86
CA TYR A 126 10.80 9.40 25.53
C TYR A 126 10.15 9.83 26.86
N LYS A 127 10.76 10.76 27.61
CA LYS A 127 10.18 11.27 28.88
C LYS A 127 9.01 12.20 28.58
N THR A 128 9.16 13.10 27.62
CA THR A 128 8.09 14.02 27.19
C THR A 128 6.92 13.26 26.56
N LYS A 129 7.20 12.28 25.68
CA LYS A 129 6.16 11.43 25.13
C LYS A 129 5.47 10.62 26.23
N ALA A 130 6.20 9.92 27.10
CA ALA A 130 5.58 9.12 28.17
C ALA A 130 4.80 9.94 29.21
N LEU A 131 4.99 11.28 29.25
CA LEU A 131 4.13 12.18 30.02
C LEU A 131 2.85 12.54 29.25
N LEU A 132 2.96 12.88 27.96
CA LEU A 132 1.82 13.16 27.09
C LEU A 132 0.90 11.94 26.94
N ASP A 133 1.48 10.76 26.73
CA ASP A 133 0.83 9.45 26.57
C ASP A 133 -0.03 9.07 27.80
N ARG A 134 0.37 9.53 29.00
CA ARG A 134 -0.42 9.38 30.24
C ARG A 134 -1.63 10.31 30.27
N PHE A 135 -1.44 11.60 30.00
CA PHE A 135 -2.55 12.55 29.96
C PHE A 135 -3.55 12.22 28.84
N ASP A 136 -3.08 11.69 27.70
CA ASP A 136 -3.91 11.21 26.61
C ASP A 136 -4.69 9.94 27.01
N SER A 137 -4.05 9.01 27.74
CA SER A 137 -4.72 7.84 28.33
C SER A 137 -5.75 8.20 29.41
N GLU A 138 -5.44 9.17 30.27
CA GLU A 138 -6.34 9.67 31.31
C GLU A 138 -7.56 10.38 30.71
N ASN A 139 -7.37 11.18 29.65
CA ASN A 139 -8.47 11.74 28.86
C ASN A 139 -9.34 10.64 28.23
N GLN A 140 -8.74 9.69 27.50
CA GLN A 140 -9.48 8.62 26.83
C GLN A 140 -10.26 7.75 27.84
N GLN A 141 -9.72 7.49 29.03
CA GLN A 141 -10.44 6.81 30.11
C GLN A 141 -11.63 7.64 30.60
N HIS A 142 -11.45 8.94 30.82
CA HIS A 142 -12.53 9.83 31.25
C HIS A 142 -13.63 9.99 30.17
N GLU A 143 -13.27 10.04 28.89
CA GLU A 143 -14.21 10.04 27.77
C GLU A 143 -15.02 8.74 27.70
N LEU A 144 -14.35 7.58 27.80
CA LEU A 144 -15.00 6.27 27.84
C LEU A 144 -15.92 6.10 29.06
N GLU A 145 -15.53 6.64 30.23
CA GLU A 145 -16.38 6.64 31.43
C GLU A 145 -17.63 7.53 31.25
N LEU A 146 -17.49 8.70 30.61
CA LEU A 146 -18.63 9.55 30.25
C LEU A 146 -19.59 8.85 29.28
N GLU A 147 -19.08 8.20 28.23
CA GLU A 147 -19.90 7.44 27.29
C GLU A 147 -20.65 6.29 27.98
N GLN A 148 -19.97 5.53 28.86
CA GLN A 148 -20.61 4.46 29.63
C GLN A 148 -21.63 4.97 30.66
N GLN A 149 -21.48 6.19 31.18
CA GLN A 149 -22.52 6.81 32.01
C GLN A 149 -23.72 7.22 31.14
N ALA A 150 -23.50 7.94 30.04
CA ALA A 150 -24.54 8.39 29.12
C ALA A 150 -25.26 7.24 28.37
N GLN A 151 -24.67 6.04 28.29
CA GLN A 151 -25.33 4.82 27.83
C GLN A 151 -26.24 4.23 28.92
N ARG A 152 -25.76 4.10 30.17
CA ARG A 152 -26.56 3.59 31.29
C ARG A 152 -27.75 4.49 31.64
N GLU A 153 -27.61 5.80 31.50
CA GLU A 153 -28.73 6.75 31.67
C GLU A 153 -29.82 6.54 30.61
N ARG A 154 -29.44 6.26 29.35
CA ARG A 154 -30.38 5.91 28.28
C ARG A 154 -31.06 4.56 28.52
N GLU A 155 -30.31 3.54 28.91
CA GLU A 155 -30.86 2.22 29.27
C GLU A 155 -31.88 2.32 30.43
N LEU A 156 -31.59 3.14 31.44
CA LEU A 156 -32.52 3.43 32.54
C LEU A 156 -33.77 4.20 32.09
N GLN A 157 -33.65 5.12 31.12
CA GLN A 157 -34.80 5.81 30.53
C GLN A 157 -35.68 4.84 29.72
N GLU A 158 -35.10 4.02 28.84
CA GLU A 158 -35.82 3.00 28.06
C GLU A 158 -36.54 1.99 28.98
N LEU A 159 -35.90 1.57 30.08
CA LEU A 159 -36.53 0.71 31.09
C LEU A 159 -37.72 1.40 31.79
N HIS A 160 -37.62 2.71 32.08
CA HIS A 160 -38.71 3.44 32.73
C HIS A 160 -39.89 3.68 31.79
N GLU A 161 -39.63 4.04 30.53
CA GLU A 161 -40.68 4.17 29.50
C GLU A 161 -41.36 2.83 29.22
N ALA A 162 -40.60 1.73 29.16
CA ALA A 162 -41.15 0.38 29.00
C ALA A 162 -42.04 -0.03 30.19
N GLN A 163 -41.68 0.35 31.42
CA GLN A 163 -42.53 0.11 32.61
C GLN A 163 -43.85 0.91 32.54
N GLN A 164 -43.79 2.22 32.24
CA GLN A 164 -45.01 3.02 32.08
C GLN A 164 -45.91 2.50 30.93
N ALA A 165 -45.31 2.06 29.83
CA ALA A 165 -46.05 1.46 28.71
C ALA A 165 -46.74 0.14 29.11
N GLN A 166 -46.10 -0.69 29.95
CA GLN A 166 -46.72 -1.90 30.50
C GLN A 166 -47.88 -1.58 31.46
N GLU A 167 -47.72 -0.63 32.38
CA GLU A 167 -48.80 -0.21 33.29
C GLU A 167 -50.01 0.33 32.52
N LEU A 168 -49.79 1.22 31.55
CA LEU A 168 -50.85 1.79 30.72
C LEU A 168 -51.57 0.71 29.89
N GLN A 169 -50.82 -0.25 29.35
CA GLN A 169 -51.38 -1.38 28.60
C GLN A 169 -52.19 -2.33 29.51
N GLN A 170 -51.77 -2.53 30.76
CA GLN A 170 -52.49 -3.33 31.75
C GLN A 170 -53.78 -2.62 32.24
N GLN A 171 -53.74 -1.29 32.38
CA GLN A 171 -54.91 -0.46 32.68
C GLN A 171 -55.92 -0.48 31.53
N LEU A 172 -55.46 -0.43 30.27
CA LEU A 172 -56.30 -0.63 29.09
C LEU A 172 -56.91 -2.05 29.06
N GLN A 173 -56.14 -3.11 29.33
CA GLN A 173 -56.68 -4.48 29.38
C GLN A 173 -57.78 -4.65 30.43
N THR A 174 -57.63 -4.05 31.62
CA THR A 174 -58.68 -4.10 32.65
C THR A 174 -59.93 -3.32 32.25
N GLN A 175 -59.81 -2.21 31.50
CA GLN A 175 -60.96 -1.50 30.93
C GLN A 175 -61.67 -2.32 29.84
N PHE A 176 -60.92 -2.95 28.92
CA PHE A 176 -61.50 -3.78 27.86
C PHE A 176 -62.19 -5.05 28.37
N GLN A 177 -61.90 -5.50 29.60
CA GLN A 177 -62.47 -6.73 30.15
C GLN A 177 -63.99 -6.66 30.40
N GLN A 178 -64.61 -5.47 30.39
CA GLN A 178 -66.07 -5.32 30.45
C GLN A 178 -66.79 -5.52 29.10
N HIS A 179 -66.09 -5.51 27.96
CA HIS A 179 -66.68 -5.69 26.63
C HIS A 179 -66.02 -6.86 25.87
N ARG A 180 -66.44 -8.09 26.19
CA ARG A 180 -66.02 -9.28 25.44
C ARG A 180 -66.65 -9.31 24.04
N THR A 181 -65.91 -8.84 23.05
CA THR A 181 -66.04 -9.30 21.65
C THR A 181 -64.78 -10.06 21.26
N PHE A 182 -64.95 -11.33 20.84
CA PHE A 182 -63.83 -12.22 20.52
C PHE A 182 -63.25 -11.86 19.14
N VAL A 183 -62.10 -11.19 19.12
CA VAL A 183 -61.27 -11.01 17.92
C VAL A 183 -59.93 -11.68 18.16
N GLN A 184 -59.68 -12.74 17.41
CA GLN A 184 -58.44 -13.52 17.49
C GLN A 184 -57.36 -12.84 16.64
N PRO A 185 -56.24 -12.37 17.21
CA PRO A 185 -55.13 -11.87 16.40
C PRO A 185 -54.51 -13.04 15.63
N GLN A 186 -54.31 -12.87 14.32
CA GLN A 186 -53.57 -13.85 13.53
C GLN A 186 -52.10 -13.90 13.98
N SER A 187 -51.56 -15.10 14.06
CA SER A 187 -50.13 -15.32 14.27
C SER A 187 -49.34 -14.81 13.06
N GLN A 188 -48.55 -13.76 13.25
CA GLN A 188 -47.38 -13.53 12.39
C GLN A 188 -46.43 -14.75 12.52
N PRO A 189 -45.73 -15.14 11.44
CA PRO A 189 -44.76 -16.22 11.52
C PRO A 189 -43.64 -15.83 12.48
N GLN A 190 -43.49 -16.61 13.55
CA GLN A 190 -42.36 -16.51 14.48
C GLN A 190 -41.08 -16.90 13.74
N PHE A 191 -40.37 -15.91 13.19
CA PHE A 191 -39.05 -16.13 12.60
C PHE A 191 -38.04 -16.41 13.73
N GLN A 192 -37.89 -17.70 14.03
CA GLN A 192 -36.89 -18.19 14.98
C GLN A 192 -35.51 -18.14 14.31
N PRO A 193 -34.57 -17.29 14.76
CA PRO A 193 -33.27 -17.15 14.13
C PRO A 193 -32.51 -18.47 14.27
N THR A 194 -32.30 -19.15 13.14
CA THR A 194 -31.67 -20.47 13.14
C THR A 194 -30.19 -20.36 13.52
N TRP A 195 -29.58 -21.48 13.90
CA TRP A 195 -28.12 -21.51 14.11
C TRP A 195 -27.33 -21.14 12.83
N PHE A 196 -27.94 -21.35 11.65
CA PHE A 196 -27.38 -20.96 10.36
C PHE A 196 -27.48 -19.46 10.10
N ASP A 197 -28.52 -18.77 10.58
CA ASP A 197 -28.58 -17.29 10.59
C ASP A 197 -27.39 -16.71 11.36
N ARG A 198 -27.13 -17.23 12.57
CA ARG A 198 -25.97 -16.83 13.37
C ARG A 198 -24.63 -17.20 12.72
N LEU A 199 -24.62 -18.17 11.81
CA LEU A 199 -23.46 -18.53 11.01
C LEU A 199 -23.29 -17.56 9.83
N LEU A 200 -24.39 -17.18 9.17
CA LEU A 200 -24.42 -16.15 8.14
C LEU A 200 -23.95 -14.81 8.70
N ASP A 201 -24.52 -14.33 9.81
CA ASP A 201 -24.06 -13.13 10.51
C ASP A 201 -22.55 -13.18 10.75
N LYS A 202 -22.05 -14.28 11.32
CA LYS A 202 -20.62 -14.40 11.64
C LYS A 202 -19.71 -14.48 10.41
N ILE A 203 -20.18 -15.07 9.30
CA ILE A 203 -19.44 -15.13 8.03
C ILE A 203 -19.48 -13.77 7.31
N ILE A 204 -20.61 -13.06 7.35
CA ILE A 204 -20.80 -11.73 6.74
C ILE A 204 -20.06 -10.64 7.54
N VAL A 205 -19.97 -10.79 8.86
CA VAL A 205 -19.13 -9.95 9.76
C VAL A 205 -17.64 -10.28 9.65
N SER A 206 -17.27 -11.44 9.08
CA SER A 206 -15.85 -11.78 8.79
C SER A 206 -15.34 -11.15 7.48
N GLY A 207 -16.13 -10.30 6.82
CA GLY A 207 -15.77 -9.58 5.60
C GLY A 207 -15.69 -8.07 5.82
N ASP A 208 -14.48 -7.61 6.16
CA ASP A 208 -13.97 -6.24 6.25
C ASP A 208 -14.78 -5.21 7.09
N ASP A 209 -14.09 -4.67 8.10
CA ASP A 209 -14.53 -3.64 9.03
C ASP A 209 -14.75 -2.25 8.39
N ASN A 210 -15.76 -2.15 7.55
CA ASN A 210 -16.38 -0.89 7.12
C ASN A 210 -17.90 -0.97 7.21
N ASN A 211 -18.43 -0.49 8.35
CA ASN A 211 -19.87 -0.45 8.62
C ASN A 211 -20.59 0.69 7.86
N ASN A 212 -19.83 1.60 7.24
CA ASN A 212 -20.34 2.74 6.46
C ASN A 212 -20.75 2.33 5.03
N ARG A 213 -21.71 1.41 4.90
CA ARG A 213 -22.27 0.97 3.61
C ARG A 213 -23.41 1.91 3.20
N TYR A 214 -23.24 2.67 2.13
CA TYR A 214 -24.24 3.64 1.69
C TYR A 214 -25.44 2.97 0.99
N ALA A 215 -26.64 3.46 1.29
CA ALA A 215 -27.89 2.97 0.72
C ALA A 215 -28.16 3.58 -0.68
N LEU A 216 -28.50 2.74 -1.65
CA LEU A 216 -28.81 3.13 -3.03
C LEU A 216 -30.26 3.62 -3.13
N ILE A 217 -30.46 4.90 -2.80
CA ILE A 217 -31.76 5.57 -2.84
C ILE A 217 -32.00 6.18 -4.23
N CYS A 218 -33.17 5.94 -4.84
CA CYS A 218 -33.49 6.48 -6.17
C CYS A 218 -33.64 8.01 -6.13
N ALA A 219 -33.00 8.73 -7.04
CA ALA A 219 -33.06 10.20 -7.07
C ALA A 219 -34.49 10.72 -7.30
N ASN A 220 -35.26 10.03 -8.16
CA ASN A 220 -36.63 10.37 -8.52
C ASN A 220 -37.65 9.87 -7.47
N CYS A 221 -37.84 8.55 -7.34
CA CYS A 221 -38.92 7.98 -6.52
C CYS A 221 -38.56 7.68 -5.05
N LYS A 222 -37.32 7.95 -4.63
CA LYS A 222 -36.79 7.69 -3.27
C LYS A 222 -36.88 6.23 -2.76
N SER A 223 -37.16 5.25 -3.63
CA SER A 223 -37.07 3.83 -3.25
C SER A 223 -35.66 3.46 -2.80
N HIS A 224 -35.55 2.58 -1.82
CA HIS A 224 -34.31 1.91 -1.46
C HIS A 224 -34.11 0.69 -2.37
N ASN A 225 -32.98 0.63 -3.08
CA ASN A 225 -32.71 -0.39 -4.10
C ASN A 225 -31.52 -1.31 -3.74
N GLY A 226 -31.08 -1.30 -2.49
CA GLY A 226 -29.94 -2.07 -1.99
C GLY A 226 -28.80 -1.20 -1.43
N LEU A 227 -27.67 -1.85 -1.13
CA LEU A 227 -26.45 -1.21 -0.61
C LEU A 227 -25.39 -1.08 -1.71
N ALA A 228 -24.53 -0.07 -1.62
CA ALA A 228 -23.36 0.09 -2.48
C ALA A 228 -22.29 -1.00 -2.23
N GLY A 229 -21.39 -1.20 -3.18
CA GLY A 229 -20.26 -2.13 -3.05
C GLY A 229 -19.23 -1.69 -1.99
N PRO A 230 -18.39 -2.60 -1.47
CA PRO A 230 -17.36 -2.26 -0.50
C PRO A 230 -16.35 -1.28 -1.12
N GLY A 231 -16.30 -0.06 -0.58
CA GLY A 231 -15.42 1.02 -1.04
C GLY A 231 -16.03 1.94 -2.11
N GLU A 232 -17.26 1.73 -2.56
CA GLU A 232 -17.91 2.58 -3.58
C GLU A 232 -18.79 3.67 -2.95
N LEU A 233 -18.69 4.90 -3.46
CA LEU A 233 -19.59 6.00 -3.09
C LEU A 233 -20.95 5.87 -3.82
N PRO A 234 -22.08 6.23 -3.17
CA PRO A 234 -23.42 6.02 -3.74
C PRO A 234 -23.71 6.86 -5.00
N GLU A 235 -22.88 7.86 -5.29
CA GLU A 235 -22.94 8.71 -6.48
C GLU A 235 -22.23 8.08 -7.70
N GLN A 236 -21.27 7.18 -7.46
CA GLN A 236 -20.50 6.49 -8.49
C GLN A 236 -21.23 5.25 -9.02
N VAL A 237 -22.05 4.60 -8.19
CA VAL A 237 -22.83 3.40 -8.54
C VAL A 237 -23.94 3.75 -9.54
N ILE A 238 -23.70 3.48 -10.82
CA ILE A 238 -24.71 3.67 -11.88
C ILE A 238 -25.69 2.50 -11.91
N TYR A 239 -26.95 2.77 -11.59
CA TYR A 239 -28.04 1.78 -11.67
C TYR A 239 -29.33 2.37 -12.25
N ILE A 240 -30.23 1.50 -12.71
CA ILE A 240 -31.58 1.88 -13.16
C ILE A 240 -32.57 1.41 -12.09
N CYS A 241 -33.39 2.31 -11.57
CA CYS A 241 -34.34 1.99 -10.51
C CYS A 241 -35.47 1.07 -11.01
N PRO A 242 -35.70 -0.12 -10.42
CA PRO A 242 -36.76 -1.04 -10.84
C PRO A 242 -38.17 -0.50 -10.58
N HIS A 243 -38.34 0.48 -9.68
CA HIS A 243 -39.64 1.07 -9.35
C HIS A 243 -40.10 2.20 -10.29
N CYS A 244 -39.17 2.88 -11.00
CA CYS A 244 -39.54 4.00 -11.88
C CYS A 244 -38.70 4.19 -13.15
N GLY A 245 -37.74 3.30 -13.43
CA GLY A 245 -36.88 3.38 -14.63
C GLY A 245 -35.84 4.51 -14.62
N ASN A 246 -35.77 5.33 -13.57
CA ASN A 246 -34.80 6.42 -13.49
C ASN A 246 -33.36 5.88 -13.38
N LYS A 247 -32.45 6.42 -14.20
CA LYS A 247 -31.00 6.16 -14.08
C LYS A 247 -30.41 7.04 -12.98
N ASN A 248 -29.78 6.39 -12.00
CA ASN A 248 -29.01 7.01 -10.92
C ASN A 248 -27.49 6.91 -11.22
N GLY A 249 -26.69 7.77 -10.58
CA GLY A 249 -25.23 7.73 -10.58
C GLY A 249 -24.55 8.39 -11.79
N SER A 250 -23.29 8.81 -11.62
CA SER A 250 -22.47 9.47 -12.64
C SER A 250 -20.97 9.22 -12.47
N PHE A 251 -20.28 8.83 -13.55
CA PHE A 251 -18.83 8.63 -13.58
C PHE A 251 -18.07 9.94 -13.87
N PHE A 252 -17.78 10.75 -12.84
CA PHE A 252 -16.75 11.80 -12.95
C PHE A 252 -15.90 11.93 -11.68
N THR A 253 -14.63 12.24 -11.88
CA THR A 253 -13.59 12.42 -10.86
C THR A 253 -13.74 13.73 -10.10
N GLU A 254 -13.16 13.77 -8.90
CA GLU A 254 -13.10 14.96 -8.03
C GLU A 254 -12.57 16.21 -8.76
N THR A 255 -13.39 17.24 -8.83
CA THR A 255 -13.02 18.67 -8.93
C THR A 255 -14.25 19.50 -8.54
N GLU A 256 -14.04 20.57 -7.76
CA GLU A 256 -15.01 21.66 -7.48
C GLU A 256 -16.36 21.29 -6.84
N SER A 257 -16.40 21.41 -5.51
CA SER A 257 -17.64 21.78 -4.81
C SER A 257 -17.92 23.29 -4.97
N SER A 258 -19.11 23.72 -4.55
CA SER A 258 -19.41 25.12 -4.16
C SER A 258 -19.69 26.16 -5.27
N ALA A 259 -20.73 25.98 -6.09
CA ALA A 259 -21.53 27.10 -6.63
C ALA A 259 -22.93 26.67 -7.16
N ALA A 260 -24.00 26.88 -6.38
CA ALA A 260 -25.38 26.69 -6.85
C ALA A 260 -26.38 27.62 -6.14
N THR A 261 -26.23 28.94 -6.30
CA THR A 261 -27.15 29.94 -5.73
C THR A 261 -27.45 31.07 -6.72
N SER A 262 -28.71 31.17 -7.12
CA SER A 262 -29.42 32.31 -7.74
C SER A 262 -28.79 33.09 -8.90
N SER A 263 -29.47 33.02 -10.05
CA SER A 263 -30.01 34.18 -10.80
C SER A 263 -29.09 35.34 -11.22
N GLY A 264 -28.84 35.47 -12.52
CA GLY A 264 -28.29 36.68 -13.15
C GLY A 264 -28.55 36.72 -14.65
N LEU A 265 -28.95 37.88 -15.18
CA LEU A 265 -29.26 38.08 -16.60
C LEU A 265 -28.06 38.73 -17.35
N ASP A 266 -28.04 38.52 -18.67
CA ASP A 266 -27.47 39.39 -19.72
C ASP A 266 -26.23 38.95 -20.55
N ARG A 267 -26.12 39.61 -21.71
CA ARG A 267 -25.47 39.24 -23.00
C ARG A 267 -25.17 40.57 -23.76
N PRO A 268 -24.30 40.69 -24.81
CA PRO A 268 -23.34 39.77 -25.47
C PRO A 268 -21.87 40.19 -25.25
N THR A 269 -20.85 39.55 -25.88
CA THR A 269 -20.08 40.06 -27.07
C THR A 269 -18.66 39.45 -26.97
N THR A 270 -17.88 38.93 -27.94
CA THR A 270 -17.89 38.55 -29.40
C THR A 270 -16.63 37.66 -29.64
N ALA A 271 -16.38 36.88 -30.70
CA ALA A 271 -17.16 36.23 -31.78
C ALA A 271 -16.18 35.41 -32.68
N VAL A 272 -16.64 34.87 -33.82
CA VAL A 272 -15.84 34.34 -34.97
C VAL A 272 -14.95 33.10 -34.70
N GLU A 273 -15.59 31.93 -34.81
CA GLU A 273 -15.34 30.95 -35.90
C GLU A 273 -13.90 30.63 -36.37
N ARG A 274 -13.52 29.34 -36.26
CA ARG A 274 -13.18 28.49 -37.44
C ARG A 274 -13.26 26.98 -37.17
N GLN A 275 -13.42 26.19 -38.23
CA GLN A 275 -13.64 24.74 -38.19
C GLN A 275 -12.48 23.94 -38.80
N LYS A 276 -12.33 22.68 -38.34
CA LYS A 276 -11.77 21.52 -39.09
C LYS A 276 -10.29 21.63 -39.53
N LEU A 277 -9.61 20.57 -39.97
CA LEU A 277 -9.96 19.15 -40.14
C LEU A 277 -8.80 18.27 -39.58
N GLY A 278 -8.95 16.94 -39.54
CA GLY A 278 -7.87 16.01 -39.20
C GLY A 278 -7.41 15.14 -40.38
N GLU A 279 -6.83 13.99 -40.03
CA GLU A 279 -6.38 12.85 -40.86
C GLU A 279 -4.99 12.89 -41.54
N GLU A 280 -4.43 11.67 -41.63
CA GLU A 280 -3.11 11.25 -42.14
C GLU A 280 -3.24 10.81 -43.64
N PRO A 281 -2.22 10.34 -44.41
CA PRO A 281 -1.28 9.28 -44.04
C PRO A 281 0.18 9.31 -44.57
N ALA A 282 1.05 8.54 -43.91
CA ALA A 282 2.13 7.66 -44.42
C ALA A 282 3.06 8.08 -45.59
N ALA A 283 4.39 7.93 -45.40
CA ALA A 283 5.27 7.01 -46.18
C ALA A 283 6.80 7.20 -45.95
N GLU A 284 7.44 6.18 -45.38
CA GLU A 284 8.75 5.58 -45.73
C GLU A 284 9.95 6.43 -46.24
N LYS A 285 11.07 6.39 -45.48
CA LYS A 285 12.41 6.01 -46.02
C LYS A 285 13.44 5.66 -44.94
N GLN A 286 14.47 4.90 -45.35
CA GLN A 286 15.53 4.36 -44.48
C GLN A 286 16.88 5.02 -44.77
N ALA A 287 17.72 5.20 -43.74
CA ALA A 287 19.19 5.21 -43.83
C ALA A 287 19.81 5.05 -42.42
N ALA A 288 20.98 4.42 -42.31
CA ALA A 288 21.69 4.22 -41.06
C ALA A 288 22.98 5.06 -40.98
N ILE A 289 23.40 5.45 -39.78
CA ILE A 289 24.77 5.89 -39.49
C ILE A 289 25.24 5.24 -38.18
N THR A 290 26.44 4.67 -38.21
CA THR A 290 27.09 3.97 -37.08
C THR A 290 27.96 4.93 -36.27
N ALA A 291 27.95 4.83 -34.93
CA ALA A 291 29.01 5.37 -34.08
C ALA A 291 29.11 4.63 -32.73
N GLU A 292 30.27 4.04 -32.45
CA GLU A 292 30.76 3.74 -31.10
C GLU A 292 31.28 5.04 -30.45
N PRO A 293 31.39 5.12 -29.10
CA PRO A 293 32.73 4.93 -28.53
C PRO A 293 32.81 4.30 -27.12
N GLN A 294 33.89 3.53 -26.93
CA GLN A 294 34.63 3.34 -25.67
C GLN A 294 36.12 3.68 -25.95
N PRO A 295 37.04 3.75 -24.97
CA PRO A 295 36.91 3.45 -23.54
C PRO A 295 37.35 4.60 -22.60
N ALA A 296 37.44 4.29 -21.30
CA ALA A 296 37.91 5.19 -20.25
C ALA A 296 39.43 5.49 -20.32
N LYS A 297 39.85 6.49 -19.54
CA LYS A 297 41.23 6.61 -19.04
C LYS A 297 41.23 6.39 -17.52
N GLU A 298 42.29 5.75 -17.05
CA GLU A 298 42.63 5.66 -15.63
C GLU A 298 43.34 6.96 -15.20
N GLU A 299 43.11 7.39 -13.97
CA GLU A 299 44.05 8.25 -13.25
C GLU A 299 44.05 7.80 -11.79
N LYS A 300 45.24 7.55 -11.24
CA LYS A 300 45.47 7.23 -9.83
C LYS A 300 46.00 8.47 -9.15
N ASP A 301 45.41 8.83 -8.02
CA ASP A 301 46.08 9.67 -7.03
C ASP A 301 46.30 8.87 -5.73
N GLU A 302 47.48 9.04 -5.16
CA GLU A 302 48.02 8.24 -4.06
C GLU A 302 48.82 9.18 -3.13
N LYS A 303 48.22 9.58 -1.99
CA LYS A 303 48.91 9.80 -0.70
C LYS A 303 48.00 10.33 0.42
N ASP A 304 47.66 9.41 1.31
CA ASP A 304 47.52 9.55 2.76
C ASP A 304 48.42 8.45 3.36
N GLU A 305 49.01 8.49 4.57
CA GLU A 305 49.11 9.54 5.60
C GLU A 305 50.53 9.41 6.24
N LYS A 306 50.83 10.11 7.34
CA LYS A 306 52.12 10.02 8.06
C LYS A 306 52.19 8.81 8.99
N ASP A 307 53.33 8.13 9.01
CA ASP A 307 53.73 7.27 10.12
C ASP A 307 54.05 8.11 11.38
N GLU A 308 53.31 7.90 12.47
CA GLU A 308 53.73 8.32 13.81
C GLU A 308 53.30 7.28 14.85
N LYS A 309 54.28 6.78 15.63
CA LYS A 309 54.22 5.82 16.75
C LYS A 309 54.36 4.33 16.37
N ASP A 310 55.60 3.86 16.48
CA ASP A 310 55.89 2.61 17.18
C ASP A 310 56.92 2.87 18.30
N GLU A 311 56.42 3.27 19.46
CA GLU A 311 57.19 3.32 20.72
C GLU A 311 56.59 2.30 21.70
N LYS A 312 56.89 1.01 21.51
CA LYS A 312 56.94 0.03 22.62
C LYS A 312 57.47 -1.36 22.26
N ARG A 313 58.27 -1.88 23.20
CA ARG A 313 58.64 -3.27 23.49
C ARG A 313 59.66 -3.98 22.58
N GLU A 314 60.76 -4.33 23.27
CA GLU A 314 61.40 -5.66 23.33
C GLU A 314 62.12 -6.16 22.07
#